data_AF-A0A816BXW3-F1
#
_entry.id   AF-A0A816BXW3-F1
#
_cell.length_a   1.000
_cell.length_b   1.000
_cell.length_c   1.000
_cell.angle_alpha   90.00
_cell.angle_beta   90.00
_cell.angle_gamma   90.00
#
_symmetry.space_group_name_H-M   'P 1'
#
loop_
_entity.id
_entity.type
_entity.pdbx_description
1 polymer ?
#
loop_
_entity_poly.entity_id
_entity_poly.type
_entity_poly.pdbx_seq_one_letter_code
_entity_poly.pdbx_strand_id
1 'polypeptide(L)'
;MLGLIPDETVESPVLKSFDLRGAVEYMANCSNIIVMSGAGISTSAGIPDFRTPGTGLYSRLEKYNLPNPEAIFTLDFFRVCDRKQKSNV
;
A
#
# COMPACT_ATOMS: atom_id res chain seq x y z
N MET A 1 21.19 -23.19 43.20
CA MET A 1 21.89 -23.33 41.90
C MET A 1 20.82 -23.23 40.83
N LEU A 2 20.52 -22.02 40.35
CA LEU A 2 19.52 -21.77 39.32
C LEU A 2 20.16 -22.07 37.95
N GLY A 3 19.62 -23.03 37.22
CA GLY A 3 20.05 -23.37 35.87
C GLY A 3 19.74 -22.22 34.91
N LEU A 4 20.78 -21.73 34.25
CA LEU A 4 20.70 -20.74 33.18
C LEU A 4 19.87 -21.33 32.03
N ILE A 5 18.79 -20.63 31.66
CA ILE A 5 18.09 -20.86 30.40
C ILE A 5 19.07 -20.45 29.29
N PRO A 6 19.37 -21.29 28.29
CA PRO A 6 20.20 -20.88 27.17
C PRO A 6 19.51 -19.73 26.45
N ASP A 7 20.23 -18.61 26.38
CA ASP A 7 19.86 -17.38 25.68
C ASP A 7 19.37 -17.72 24.26
N GLU A 8 18.21 -17.17 23.90
CA GLU A 8 17.60 -17.32 22.58
C GLU A 8 18.66 -17.04 21.51
N THR A 9 18.83 -17.95 20.54
CA THR A 9 19.82 -17.81 19.48
C THR A 9 19.49 -16.57 18.66
N VAL A 10 20.16 -15.45 18.95
CA VAL A 10 20.02 -14.21 18.19
C VAL A 10 20.56 -14.46 16.80
N GLU A 11 19.67 -14.74 15.84
CA GLU A 11 20.05 -14.95 14.46
C GLU A 11 20.72 -13.69 13.90
N SER A 12 21.84 -13.86 13.22
CA SER A 12 22.55 -12.75 12.60
C SER A 12 21.70 -12.10 11.51
N PRO A 13 21.72 -10.76 11.38
CA PRO A 13 20.95 -10.08 10.35
C PRO A 13 21.38 -10.51 8.94
N VAL A 14 20.39 -10.74 8.07
CA VAL A 14 20.59 -11.16 6.68
C VAL A 14 21.28 -10.06 5.86
N LEU A 15 20.91 -8.81 6.11
CA LEU A 15 21.53 -7.65 5.48
C LEU A 15 22.77 -7.21 6.27
N LYS A 16 23.85 -6.90 5.55
CA LYS A 16 25.09 -6.37 6.16
C LYS A 16 24.90 -4.97 6.76
N SER A 17 24.00 -4.17 6.19
CA SER A 17 23.61 -2.84 6.66
C SER A 17 22.13 -2.56 6.35
N PHE A 18 21.48 -1.73 7.18
CA PHE A 18 20.08 -1.34 7.03
C PHE A 18 19.91 -0.05 6.22
N ASP A 19 20.53 -0.03 5.05
CA ASP A 19 20.49 1.08 4.10
C ASP A 19 20.35 0.56 2.66
N LEU A 20 20.25 1.48 1.70
CA LEU A 20 20.16 1.12 0.29
C LEU A 20 21.36 0.29 -0.18
N ARG A 21 22.54 0.55 0.37
CA ARG A 21 23.76 -0.16 0.00
C ARG A 21 23.70 -1.62 0.41
N GLY A 22 23.30 -1.90 1.65
CA GLY A 22 23.14 -3.26 2.16
C GLY A 22 22.08 -4.05 1.38
N ALA A 23 20.99 -3.39 0.98
CA ALA A 23 19.97 -3.99 0.11
C ALA A 23 20.53 -4.34 -1.28
N VAL A 24 21.26 -3.42 -1.93
CA VAL A 24 21.87 -3.65 -3.26
C VAL A 24 22.88 -4.79 -3.23
N GLU A 25 23.75 -4.83 -2.20
CA GLU A 25 24.73 -5.90 -2.03
C GLU A 25 24.06 -7.28 -1.87
N TYR A 26 22.94 -7.33 -1.16
CA TYR A 26 22.15 -8.56 -1.01
C TYR A 26 21.42 -8.95 -2.30
N MET A 27 20.79 -7.99 -2.98
CA MET A 27 20.07 -8.20 -4.24
C MET A 27 20.96 -8.74 -5.36
N ALA A 28 22.25 -8.37 -5.38
CA ALA A 28 23.22 -8.88 -6.36
C ALA A 28 23.36 -10.41 -6.36
N ASN A 29 23.02 -11.08 -5.26
CA ASN A 29 23.08 -12.54 -5.11
C ASN A 29 21.70 -13.21 -5.17
N CYS A 30 20.63 -12.45 -5.43
CA CYS A 30 19.26 -12.97 -5.48
C CYS A 30 18.82 -13.27 -6.92
N SER A 31 18.35 -14.49 -7.18
CA SER A 31 17.82 -14.86 -8.51
C SER A 31 16.31 -14.60 -8.66
N ASN A 32 15.59 -14.43 -7.55
CA ASN A 32 14.14 -14.27 -7.54
C ASN A 32 13.76 -13.04 -6.72
N ILE A 33 13.36 -11.96 -7.40
CA ILE A 33 12.98 -10.69 -6.77
C ILE A 33 11.52 -10.40 -7.06
N ILE A 34 10.73 -10.22 -6.00
CA ILE A 34 9.31 -9.84 -6.09
C ILE A 34 9.21 -8.35 -5.81
N VAL A 35 8.54 -7.62 -6.70
CA VAL A 35 8.26 -6.19 -6.52
C VAL A 35 6.77 -6.01 -6.24
N MET A 36 6.46 -5.39 -5.10
CA MET A 36 5.10 -4.96 -4.76
C MET A 36 5.01 -3.44 -4.93
N SER A 37 4.13 -2.98 -5.81
CA SER A 37 3.93 -1.56 -6.08
C SER A 37 2.49 -1.14 -5.88
N GLY A 38 2.28 0.09 -5.39
CA GLY A 38 0.96 0.74 -5.34
C GLY A 38 0.90 1.97 -6.24
N ALA A 39 -0.20 2.74 -6.17
CA ALA A 39 -0.42 3.92 -7.02
C ALA A 39 0.69 4.99 -6.95
N GLY A 40 1.46 5.03 -5.86
CA GLY A 40 2.56 5.98 -5.65
C GLY A 40 3.58 6.00 -6.80
N ILE A 41 3.88 4.85 -7.42
CA ILE A 41 4.88 4.78 -8.52
C ILE A 41 4.44 5.54 -9.77
N SER A 42 3.14 5.80 -9.93
CA SER A 42 2.55 6.45 -11.10
C SER A 42 2.27 7.95 -10.88
N THR A 43 2.53 8.47 -9.68
CA THR A 43 2.32 9.90 -9.36
C THR A 43 3.20 10.82 -10.21
N SER A 44 4.41 10.38 -10.54
CA SER A 44 5.32 11.08 -11.46
C SER A 44 4.82 11.14 -12.90
N ALA A 45 3.94 10.22 -13.29
CA ALA A 45 3.27 10.23 -14.60
C ALA A 45 2.01 11.11 -14.62
N GLY A 46 1.71 11.83 -13.53
CA GLY A 46 0.55 12.71 -13.41
C GLY A 46 -0.74 11.99 -13.00
N ILE A 47 -0.69 10.69 -12.69
CA ILE A 47 -1.84 9.94 -12.17
C ILE A 47 -1.84 10.10 -10.64
N PRO A 48 -2.87 10.74 -10.05
CA PRO A 48 -2.91 10.93 -8.61
C PRO A 48 -3.03 9.57 -7.90
N ASP A 49 -2.37 9.45 -6.75
CA ASP A 49 -2.65 8.34 -5.83
C ASP A 49 -4.00 8.54 -5.11
N PHE A 50 -4.33 7.63 -4.21
CA PHE A 50 -5.58 7.69 -3.48
C PHE A 50 -5.54 8.64 -2.27
N ARG A 51 -4.41 8.71 -1.56
CA ARG A 51 -4.38 9.15 -0.15
C ARG A 51 -3.56 10.42 0.11
N THR A 52 -2.82 10.95 -0.86
CA THR A 52 -2.03 12.16 -0.66
C THR A 52 -2.96 13.35 -0.38
N PRO A 53 -2.77 14.10 0.72
CA PRO A 53 -3.61 15.24 1.04
C PRO A 53 -3.60 16.30 -0.08
N GLY A 54 -4.79 16.77 -0.47
CA GLY A 54 -4.95 17.84 -1.46
C GLY A 54 -4.82 17.42 -2.92
N THR A 55 -3.97 16.44 -3.25
CA THR A 55 -3.79 15.97 -4.65
C THR A 55 -4.40 14.60 -4.91
N GLY A 56 -4.52 13.75 -3.88
CA GLY A 56 -5.02 12.40 -3.95
C GLY A 56 -6.52 12.31 -4.23
N LEU A 57 -6.93 11.14 -4.73
CA LEU A 57 -8.30 10.92 -5.19
C LEU A 57 -9.33 11.13 -4.09
N TYR A 58 -9.05 10.69 -2.86
CA TYR A 58 -9.96 10.84 -1.72
C TYR A 58 -10.26 12.30 -1.38
N SER A 59 -9.26 13.19 -1.41
CA SER A 59 -9.46 14.63 -1.20
C SER A 59 -10.31 15.27 -2.31
N ARG A 60 -10.28 14.73 -3.53
CA ARG A 60 -11.12 15.22 -4.65
C ARG A 60 -12.55 14.70 -4.60
N LEU A 61 -12.83 13.69 -3.78
CA LEU A 61 -14.13 13.02 -3.67
C LEU A 61 -15.04 13.63 -2.60
N GLU A 62 -14.55 14.56 -1.78
CA GLU A 62 -15.34 15.25 -0.74
C GLU A 62 -16.64 15.87 -1.31
N LYS A 63 -16.60 16.34 -2.56
CA LYS A 63 -17.77 16.90 -3.27
C LYS A 63 -18.92 15.91 -3.49
N TYR A 64 -18.68 14.60 -3.42
CA TYR A 64 -19.71 13.57 -3.66
C TYR A 64 -20.45 13.15 -2.38
N ASN A 65 -20.16 13.78 -1.24
CA ASN A 65 -20.82 13.54 0.05
C ASN A 65 -20.93 12.04 0.41
N LEU A 66 -19.82 11.32 0.20
CA LEU A 66 -19.73 9.89 0.43
C LEU A 66 -19.67 9.59 1.94
N PRO A 67 -20.17 8.42 2.40
CA PRO A 67 -20.07 8.02 3.80
C PRO A 67 -18.61 7.81 4.26
N ASN A 68 -17.75 7.37 3.34
CA ASN A 68 -16.30 7.35 3.45
C ASN A 68 -15.69 7.40 2.03
N PRO A 69 -14.44 7.83 1.86
CA PRO A 69 -13.84 7.97 0.53
C PRO A 69 -13.63 6.63 -0.19
N GLU A 70 -13.53 5.51 0.54
CA GLU A 70 -13.46 4.16 -0.01
C GLU A 70 -14.79 3.71 -0.65
N ALA A 71 -15.92 4.27 -0.23
CA ALA A 71 -17.26 3.78 -0.57
C ALA A 71 -17.47 3.70 -2.08
N ILE A 72 -17.00 4.71 -2.82
CA ILE A 72 -17.12 4.75 -4.28
C ILE A 72 -16.39 3.60 -4.99
N PHE A 73 -15.42 2.96 -4.33
CA PHE A 73 -14.67 1.81 -4.84
C PHE A 73 -15.22 0.48 -4.33
N THR A 74 -16.32 0.48 -3.58
CA THR A 74 -16.99 -0.75 -3.14
C THR A 74 -18.03 -1.21 -4.15
N LEU A 75 -18.17 -2.53 -4.28
CA LEU A 75 -19.13 -3.13 -5.21
C LEU A 75 -20.59 -2.81 -4.82
N ASP A 76 -20.88 -2.75 -3.52
CA ASP A 76 -22.22 -2.47 -3.02
C ASP A 76 -22.66 -1.04 -3.35
N PHE A 77 -21.79 -0.06 -3.12
CA PHE A 77 -22.05 1.32 -3.49
C PHE A 77 -22.27 1.46 -5.00
N PHE A 78 -21.42 0.83 -5.81
CA PHE A 78 -21.55 0.84 -7.27
C PHE A 78 -22.91 0.28 -7.72
N ARG A 79 -23.33 -0.88 -7.17
CA ARG A 79 -24.61 -1.53 -7.52
C ARG A 79 -25.85 -0.71 -7.12
N VAL A 80 -25.80 -0.02 -5.97
CA VAL A 80 -26.91 0.84 -5.51
C VAL A 80 -27.02 2.10 -6.36
N CYS A 81 -25.90 2.75 -6.66
CA CYS A 81 -25.88 3.97 -7.47
C CYS A 81 -26.27 3.72 -8.93
N ASP A 82 -25.83 2.60 -9.55
CA ASP A 82 -26.23 2.23 -10.92
C ASP A 82 -27.74 2.03 -11.05
N ARG A 83 -28.39 1.41 -10.04
CA ARG A 83 -29.85 1.25 -10.03
C ARG A 83 -30.60 2.57 -9.95
N LYS A 84 -30.10 3.55 -9.20
CA LYS A 84 -30.71 4.90 -9.12
C LYS A 84 -30.61 5.68 -10.44
N GLN A 85 -29.61 5.39 -11.27
CA GLN A 85 -29.52 6.00 -12.61
C GLN A 85 -30.48 5.35 -13.61
N LYS A 86 -30.71 4.03 -13.50
CA LYS A 86 -31.64 3.30 -14.40
C LYS A 86 -33.12 3.53 -14.11
N SER A 87 -33.50 4.08 -12.95
CA SER A 87 -34.90 4.43 -12.65
C SER A 87 -35.30 5.86 -13.05
N ASN A 88 -34.36 6.65 -13.58
CA ASN A 88 -34.58 8.02 -14.07
C ASN A 88 -34.58 8.09 -15.61
N VAL A 89 -34.78 6.95 -16.28
CA VAL A 89 -35.04 6.82 -17.73
C VAL A 89 -36.34 6.06 -17.90
#